data_AF-A0A493TMU8-F1
#
_entry.id   AF-A0A493TMU8-F1
#
_cell.length_a   1.000
_cell.length_b   1.000
_cell.length_c   1.000
_cell.angle_alpha   90.00
_cell.angle_beta   90.00
_cell.angle_gamma   90.00
#
_symmetry.space_group_name_H-M   'P 1'
#
loop_
_entity.id
_entity.type
_entity.pdbx_description
1 polymer ?
#
loop_
_entity_poly.entity_id
_entity_poly.type
_entity_poly.pdbx_seq_one_letter_code
_entity_poly.pdbx_strand_id
1 'polypeptide(L)'
;LTRPLRAAANARERDRTQSVNTAFSALRTLIPTQPADRKLSKVETLRLASSYISHLANVLLLQQARDEGTPATTPCLQHPAAASPRPICTFCLSEQRNHHSGPSHVVPVHH
;
A
#
# COMPACT_ATOMS: atom_id res chain seq x y z
N LEU A 1 -25.44 10.81 36.79
CA LEU A 1 -24.04 10.42 37.09
C LEU A 1 -23.38 11.54 37.87
N THR A 2 -22.78 11.26 39.03
CA THR A 2 -22.02 12.26 39.80
C THR A 2 -20.75 12.66 39.05
N ARG A 3 -20.22 13.87 39.30
CA ARG A 3 -19.02 14.42 38.62
C ARG A 3 -17.80 13.46 38.66
N PRO A 4 -17.50 12.75 39.77
CA PRO A 4 -16.41 11.79 39.83
C PRO A 4 -16.59 10.58 38.90
N LEU A 5 -17.82 10.04 38.79
CA LEU A 5 -18.12 8.90 37.91
C LEU A 5 -17.97 9.27 36.43
N ARG A 6 -18.35 10.49 36.05
CA ARG A 6 -18.13 11.02 34.69
C ARG A 6 -16.64 11.13 34.37
N ALA A 7 -15.84 11.66 35.30
CA ALA A 7 -14.39 11.77 35.11
C ALA A 7 -13.72 10.39 34.93
N ALA A 8 -14.11 9.42 35.74
CA ALA A 8 -13.59 8.05 35.63
C ALA A 8 -14.00 7.36 34.32
N ALA A 9 -15.25 7.55 33.86
CA ALA A 9 -15.70 7.04 32.56
C ALA A 9 -14.94 7.68 31.39
N ASN A 10 -14.72 9.00 31.43
CA ASN A 10 -13.96 9.70 30.40
C ASN A 10 -12.48 9.28 30.38
N ALA A 11 -11.89 8.98 31.54
CA ALA A 11 -10.53 8.45 31.60
C ALA A 11 -10.41 7.10 30.88
N ARG A 12 -11.31 6.16 31.19
CA ARG A 12 -11.34 4.85 30.52
C ARG A 12 -11.52 4.96 29.01
N GLU A 13 -12.38 5.88 28.55
CA GLU A 13 -12.59 6.07 27.12
C GLU A 13 -11.37 6.67 26.40
N ARG A 14 -10.61 7.56 27.09
CA ARG A 14 -9.31 8.03 26.59
C ARG A 14 -8.32 6.89 26.47
N ASP A 15 -8.21 6.01 27.46
CA ASP A 15 -7.29 4.87 27.43
C ASP A 15 -7.64 3.89 26.30
N ARG A 16 -8.93 3.60 26.13
CA ARG A 16 -9.43 2.79 25.00
C ARG A 16 -9.05 3.41 23.66
N THR A 17 -9.25 4.72 23.52
CA THR A 17 -8.92 5.46 22.30
C THR A 17 -7.40 5.48 22.06
N GLN A 18 -6.59 5.62 23.11
CA GLN A 18 -5.14 5.60 23.04
C GLN A 18 -4.62 4.24 22.58
N SER A 19 -5.21 3.15 23.06
CA SER A 19 -4.90 1.79 22.59
C SER A 19 -5.15 1.66 21.08
N VAL A 20 -6.29 2.13 20.59
CA VAL A 20 -6.61 2.11 19.15
C VAL A 20 -5.63 2.96 18.34
N ASN A 21 -5.30 4.16 18.81
CA ASN A 21 -4.36 5.05 18.12
C ASN A 21 -2.94 4.45 18.06
N THR A 22 -2.52 3.74 19.11
CA THR A 22 -1.23 3.03 19.15
C THR A 22 -1.19 1.93 18.08
N ALA A 23 -2.27 1.14 17.95
CA ALA A 23 -2.38 0.12 16.89
C ALA A 23 -2.34 0.74 15.48
N PHE A 24 -3.02 1.88 15.27
CA PHE A 24 -2.94 2.62 14.01
C PHE A 24 -1.51 3.10 13.71
N SER A 25 -0.77 3.57 14.71
CA SER A 25 0.63 3.98 14.53
C SER A 25 1.51 2.80 14.14
N ALA A 26 1.38 1.66 14.81
CA ALA A 26 2.10 0.43 14.44
C ALA A 26 1.77 0.01 12.99
N LEU A 27 0.49 0.00 12.61
CA LEU A 27 0.08 -0.34 11.25
C LEU A 27 0.71 0.58 10.20
N ARG A 28 0.81 1.90 10.46
CA ARG A 28 1.48 2.83 9.53
C ARG A 28 2.94 2.50 9.27
N THR A 29 3.67 2.00 10.27
CA THR A 29 5.09 1.62 10.10
C THR A 29 5.28 0.44 9.15
N LEU A 30 4.25 -0.38 8.98
CA LEU A 30 4.25 -1.53 8.08
C LEU A 30 3.76 -1.19 6.68
N ILE A 31 3.19 0.00 6.47
CA ILE A 31 2.69 0.44 5.17
C ILE A 31 3.81 1.19 4.45
N PRO A 32 4.39 0.60 3.41
CA PRO A 32 5.45 1.26 2.68
C PRO A 32 4.93 2.47 1.86
N THR A 33 5.59 3.62 1.99
CA THR A 33 5.20 4.91 1.41
C THR A 33 6.41 5.70 0.90
N GLN A 34 6.17 6.71 0.05
CA GLN A 34 7.19 7.66 -0.37
C GLN A 34 6.68 9.11 -0.12
N PRO A 35 7.38 9.92 0.70
CA PRO A 35 8.52 9.55 1.56
C PRO A 35 8.09 8.59 2.69
N ALA A 36 9.04 7.87 3.30
CA ALA A 36 8.75 6.81 4.27
C ALA A 36 8.07 7.30 5.57
N ASP A 37 8.21 8.58 5.87
CA ASP A 37 7.62 9.27 7.02
C ASP A 37 6.28 9.94 6.71
N ARG A 38 5.69 9.67 5.52
CA ARG A 38 4.40 10.23 5.13
C ARG A 38 3.34 9.92 6.20
N LYS A 39 2.73 10.98 6.74
CA LYS A 39 1.64 10.87 7.71
C LYS A 39 0.34 10.46 7.00
N LEU A 40 -0.12 9.24 7.28
CA LEU A 40 -1.38 8.70 6.75
C LEU A 40 -2.56 8.98 7.70
N SER A 41 -3.69 9.44 7.17
CA SER A 41 -4.96 9.46 7.91
C SER A 41 -5.43 8.05 8.25
N LYS A 42 -6.41 7.90 9.17
CA LYS A 42 -6.96 6.57 9.53
C LYS A 42 -7.54 5.83 8.32
N VAL A 43 -8.30 6.54 7.48
CA VAL A 43 -8.91 5.95 6.28
C VAL A 43 -7.85 5.57 5.25
N GLU A 44 -6.86 6.42 5.01
CA GLU A 44 -5.75 6.07 4.10
C GLU A 44 -4.95 4.87 4.61
N THR A 45 -4.68 4.81 5.92
CA THR A 45 -3.97 3.68 6.55
C THR A 45 -4.70 2.37 6.27
N LEU A 46 -6.02 2.33 6.46
CA LEU A 46 -6.81 1.12 6.18
C LEU A 46 -6.81 0.75 4.70
N ARG A 47 -7.03 1.74 3.81
CA ARG A 47 -7.05 1.49 2.36
C ARG A 47 -5.70 0.98 1.84
N LEU A 48 -4.61 1.59 2.27
CA LEU A 48 -3.26 1.19 1.86
C LEU A 48 -2.86 -0.16 2.47
N ALA A 49 -3.24 -0.45 3.72
CA ALA A 49 -3.00 -1.76 4.32
C ALA A 49 -3.70 -2.88 3.53
N SER A 50 -4.98 -2.71 3.19
CA SER A 50 -5.70 -3.67 2.34
C SER A 50 -5.04 -3.85 0.98
N SER A 51 -4.68 -2.74 0.33
CA SER A 51 -3.99 -2.79 -0.97
C SER A 51 -2.64 -3.49 -0.88
N TYR A 52 -1.90 -3.31 0.22
CA TYR A 52 -0.59 -3.90 0.40
C TYR A 52 -0.67 -5.41 0.64
N ILE A 53 -1.64 -5.87 1.44
CA ILE A 53 -1.94 -7.30 1.61
C ILE A 53 -2.24 -7.96 0.26
N SER A 54 -3.13 -7.36 -0.54
CA SER A 54 -3.46 -7.89 -1.88
C SER A 54 -2.25 -7.90 -2.82
N HIS A 55 -1.39 -6.88 -2.75
CA HIS A 55 -0.16 -6.83 -3.54
C HIS A 55 0.80 -7.97 -3.17
N LEU A 56 1.07 -8.17 -1.87
CA LEU A 56 1.94 -9.27 -1.41
C LEU A 56 1.39 -10.64 -1.80
N ALA A 57 0.06 -10.85 -1.71
CA ALA A 57 -0.57 -12.09 -2.15
C ALA A 57 -0.34 -12.35 -3.65
N ASN A 58 -0.45 -11.31 -4.48
CA ASN A 58 -0.19 -11.42 -5.92
C ASN A 58 1.29 -11.70 -6.22
N VAL A 59 2.23 -11.07 -5.51
CA VAL A 59 3.67 -11.31 -5.67
C VAL A 59 3.98 -12.79 -5.41
N LEU A 60 3.44 -13.35 -4.33
CA LEU A 60 3.63 -14.77 -4.00
C LEU A 60 3.03 -15.70 -5.07
N LEU A 61 1.85 -15.40 -5.59
CA LEU A 61 1.22 -16.18 -6.66
C LEU A 61 2.04 -16.16 -7.96
N LEU A 62 2.58 -15.00 -8.34
CA LEU A 62 3.44 -14.87 -9.52
C LEU A 62 4.76 -15.63 -9.38
N GLN A 63 5.31 -15.69 -8.16
CA GLN A 63 6.50 -16.49 -7.88
C GLN A 63 6.22 -17.99 -8.06
N GLN A 64 5.06 -18.48 -7.62
CA GLN A 64 4.65 -19.87 -7.81
C GLN A 64 4.41 -20.21 -9.29
N ALA A 65 3.77 -19.31 -10.04
CA ALA A 65 3.52 -19.50 -11.47
C ALA A 65 4.80 -19.60 -12.31
N ARG A 66 5.88 -18.91 -11.90
CA ARG A 66 7.20 -18.96 -12.54
C ARG A 66 7.91 -20.29 -12.37
N ASP A 67 7.69 -20.99 -11.26
CA ASP A 67 8.26 -22.31 -11.00
C ASP A 67 7.56 -23.40 -11.84
N GLU A 68 6.26 -23.19 -12.14
CA GLU A 68 5.38 -24.09 -12.89
C GLU A 68 5.26 -23.76 -14.40
N GLY A 69 6.16 -22.95 -14.97
CA GLY A 69 6.20 -22.68 -16.42
C GLY A 69 4.94 -22.06 -17.04
N THR A 70 4.02 -21.53 -16.22
CA THR A 70 2.77 -20.91 -16.69
C THR A 70 2.99 -19.44 -17.04
N PRO A 71 2.46 -18.92 -18.17
CA PRO A 71 2.63 -17.51 -18.52
C PRO A 71 1.86 -16.64 -17.53
N ALA A 72 2.62 -16.06 -16.59
CA ALA A 72 2.14 -15.23 -15.50
C ALA A 72 1.42 -13.99 -16.06
N THR A 73 0.09 -13.99 -16.06
CA THR A 73 -0.69 -12.78 -16.28
C THR A 73 -0.59 -11.93 -15.02
N THR A 74 0.17 -10.83 -15.06
CA THR A 74 0.35 -9.94 -13.91
C THR A 74 -0.99 -9.29 -13.54
N PRO A 75 -1.62 -9.65 -12.39
CA PRO A 75 -3.00 -9.24 -12.10
C PRO A 75 -3.12 -7.76 -11.73
N CYS A 76 -2.01 -7.09 -11.39
CA CYS A 76 -2.01 -5.66 -11.07
C CYS A 76 -2.32 -4.75 -12.28
N LEU A 77 -2.15 -5.23 -13.51
CA LEU A 77 -2.48 -4.50 -14.75
C LEU A 77 -3.95 -4.68 -15.21
N GLN A 78 -4.73 -5.53 -14.54
CA GLN A 78 -6.11 -5.84 -14.96
C GLN A 78 -7.17 -4.94 -14.33
N HIS A 79 -6.80 -3.80 -13.75
CA HIS A 79 -7.78 -2.79 -13.38
C HIS A 79 -8.14 -1.98 -14.64
N PRO A 80 -9.42 -1.97 -15.07
CA PRO A 80 -9.82 -1.16 -16.21
C PRO A 80 -9.50 0.30 -15.88
N ALA A 81 -8.82 0.96 -16.81
CA ALA A 81 -8.49 2.37 -16.80
C ALA A 81 -9.79 3.22 -16.89
N ALA A 82 -10.61 3.20 -15.84
CA ALA A 82 -11.84 3.96 -15.75
C ALA A 82 -11.58 5.28 -15.02
N ALA A 83 -11.21 6.30 -15.80
CA ALA A 83 -11.62 7.70 -15.69
C ALA A 83 -11.87 8.30 -14.29
N SER A 84 -10.96 8.09 -13.34
CA SER A 84 -10.95 8.78 -12.04
C SER A 84 -9.52 8.85 -11.52
N PRO A 85 -9.07 9.97 -10.93
CA PRO A 85 -7.73 10.08 -10.35
C PRO A 85 -7.71 9.27 -9.05
N ARG A 86 -7.63 7.95 -9.17
CA ARG A 86 -7.40 7.07 -8.02
C ARG A 86 -5.92 7.20 -7.66
N PRO A 87 -5.58 7.34 -6.37
CA PRO A 87 -4.19 7.36 -5.95
C PRO A 87 -3.57 6.05 -6.36
N ILE A 88 -2.77 6.11 -7.43
CA ILE A 88 -2.10 4.96 -8.01
C ILE A 88 -1.30 4.30 -6.89
N CYS A 89 -1.40 2.97 -6.79
CA CYS A 89 -0.64 2.19 -5.82
C CYS A 89 0.85 2.52 -5.99
N THR A 90 1.46 3.14 -4.97
CA THR A 90 2.88 3.52 -4.99
C THR A 90 3.79 2.33 -5.30
N PHE A 91 3.34 1.10 -4.99
CA PHE A 91 4.06 -0.16 -5.30
C PHE A 91 4.18 -0.42 -6.79
N CYS A 92 3.08 -0.31 -7.53
CA CYS A 92 3.08 -0.61 -8.97
C CYS A 92 3.86 0.45 -9.78
N LEU A 93 3.87 1.71 -9.34
CA LEU A 93 4.61 2.79 -10.00
C LEU A 93 6.13 2.62 -9.91
N SER A 94 6.63 2.07 -8.80
CA SER A 94 8.06 1.82 -8.61
C SER A 94 8.56 0.70 -9.52
N GLU A 95 7.80 -0.38 -9.68
CA GLU A 95 8.14 -1.46 -10.61
C GLU A 95 8.05 -1.04 -12.09
N GLN A 96 7.04 -0.23 -12.44
CA GLN A 96 6.87 0.25 -13.82
C GLN A 96 7.99 1.22 -14.27
N ARG A 97 8.53 2.03 -13.34
CA ARG A 97 9.70 2.88 -13.59
C ARG A 97 10.99 2.08 -13.77
N ASN A 98 11.11 0.91 -13.15
CA ASN A 98 12.28 0.04 -13.28
C ASN A 98 12.27 -0.76 -14.60
N HIS A 99 11.09 -1.20 -15.06
CA HIS A 99 10.94 -1.85 -16.37
C HIS A 99 11.01 -0.91 -17.57
N HIS A 100 10.89 0.42 -17.39
CA HIS A 100 11.16 1.40 -18.44
C HIS A 100 12.64 1.82 -18.53
N SER A 101 13.52 1.24 -17.69
CA SER A 101 14.96 1.46 -17.76
C SER A 101 15.72 0.23 -18.29
N GLY A 102 15.52 -0.07 -19.59
CA GLY A 102 16.54 -0.62 -20.51
C GLY A 102 16.29 -2.03 -21.09
N PRO A 103 16.89 -2.41 -22.26
CA PRO A 103 17.62 -1.62 -23.25
C PRO A 103 17.09 -1.80 -24.71
N SER A 104 17.12 -0.73 -25.53
CA SER A 104 17.19 -0.69 -27.03
C SER A 104 16.54 0.62 -27.50
N HIS A 105 17.23 1.54 -28.17
CA HIS A 105 17.70 1.35 -29.53
C HIS A 105 18.94 2.24 -29.77
N VAL A 106 20.09 1.62 -30.05
CA VAL A 106 21.22 2.34 -30.67
C VAL A 106 20.77 2.64 -32.10
N VAL A 107 20.75 3.93 -32.47
CA VAL A 107 20.53 4.34 -33.85
C VAL A 107 21.89 4.27 -34.55
N PRO A 108 22.05 3.53 -35.67
CA PRO A 108 23.30 3.59 -36.41
C PRO A 108 23.36 4.93 -37.14
N VAL A 109 24.37 5.74 -36.80
CA VAL A 109 24.75 6.93 -37.57
C VAL A 109 25.49 6.43 -38.81
N HIS A 110 24.80 6.43 -39.96
CA HIS A 110 25.46 6.31 -41.25
C HIS A 110 26.16 7.62 -41.58
N HIS A 111 27.44 7.52 -41.98
CA HIS A 111 28.26 8.61 -42.49
C HIS A 111 27.85 8.98 -43.92
#